data_AF-A0A231R6K8-F1
#
_entry.id   AF-A0A231R6K8-F1
#
_cell.length_a   1.000
_cell.length_b   1.000
_cell.length_c   1.000
_cell.angle_alpha   90.00
_cell.angle_beta   90.00
_cell.angle_gamma   90.00
#
_symmetry.space_group_name_H-M   'P 1'
#
loop_
_entity.id
_entity.type
_entity.pdbx_description
1 polymer ?
#
loop_
_entity_poly.entity_id
_entity_poly.type
_entity_poly.pdbx_seq_one_letter_code
_entity_poly.pdbx_strand_id
1 'polypeptide(L)' 'MMDGMMMDSSMMFMMCMMMGIGALIFIVILGATVYVVIRSLMMKSRIVDRPLMILKERYVKGELSDEEYSRMRKTIVDLK' A
#
# COMPACT_ATOMS: atom_id res chain seq x y z
N MET A 1 27.64 37.71 -35.94
CA MET A 1 27.52 36.46 -36.72
C MET A 1 26.62 35.56 -35.90
N MET A 2 25.31 35.60 -36.18
CA MET A 2 24.32 34.79 -35.48
C MET A 2 24.06 33.58 -36.37
N ASP A 3 24.87 32.54 -36.20
CA ASP A 3 24.63 31.27 -36.87
C ASP A 3 23.41 30.61 -36.26
N GLY A 4 22.42 30.40 -37.13
CA GLY A 4 21.15 29.78 -36.81
C GLY A 4 21.40 28.38 -36.27
N MET A 5 21.16 28.21 -34.97
CA MET A 5 20.93 26.90 -34.36
C MET A 5 19.69 26.30 -35.01
N MET A 6 19.91 25.54 -36.09
CA MET A 6 18.91 24.63 -36.63
C MET A 6 18.63 23.58 -35.55
N MET A 7 17.53 23.75 -34.83
CA MET A 7 17.04 22.77 -33.87
C MET A 7 16.54 21.57 -34.69
N ASP A 8 17.41 20.58 -34.86
CA ASP A 8 17.14 19.38 -35.65
C ASP A 8 15.84 18.71 -35.17
N SER A 9 15.00 18.25 -36.10
CA SER A 9 13.70 17.62 -35.79
C SER A 9 13.82 16.46 -34.79
N SER A 10 14.98 15.80 -34.76
CA SER A 10 15.34 14.77 -33.78
C SER A 10 15.41 15.29 -32.34
N MET A 11 15.83 16.54 -32.14
CA MET A 11 15.99 17.17 -30.82
C MET A 11 14.65 17.59 -30.21
N MET A 12 13.68 18.02 -31.04
CA MET A 12 12.31 18.31 -30.59
C MET A 12 11.58 17.05 -30.12
N PHE A 13 11.75 15.93 -30.84
CA PHE A 13 11.11 14.67 -30.46
C PHE A 13 11.62 14.16 -29.11
N MET A 14 12.93 14.29 -28.86
CA MET A 14 13.57 13.89 -27.60
C MET A 14 13.04 14.66 -26.39
N MET A 15 12.83 15.98 -26.51
CA MET A 15 12.29 16.79 -25.41
C MET A 15 10.83 16.46 -25.08
N CYS A 16 9.98 16.28 -26.10
CA CYS A 16 8.59 15.86 -25.91
C CYS A 16 8.51 14.49 -25.21
N MET A 17 9.37 13.55 -25.61
CA MET A 17 9.43 12.23 -25.01
C MET A 17 9.87 12.30 -23.54
N MET A 18 10.88 13.13 -23.24
CA MET A 18 11.39 13.30 -21.87
C MET A 18 10.33 13.88 -20.91
N MET A 19 9.55 14.86 -21.37
CA MET A 19 8.45 15.44 -20.57
C MET A 19 7.32 14.42 -20.36
N GLY A 20 6.96 13.65 -21.40
CA GLY A 20 5.93 12.61 -21.31
C GLY A 20 6.33 11.47 -20.37
N ILE A 21 7.59 11.03 -20.42
CA ILE A 21 8.13 10.00 -19.51
C ILE A 21 8.09 10.48 -18.06
N GLY A 22 8.44 11.74 -17.79
CA GLY A 22 8.36 12.32 -16.45
C GLY A 22 6.94 12.29 -15.86
N ALA A 23 5.94 12.65 -16.67
CA ALA A 23 4.54 12.58 -16.26
C ALA A 23 4.07 11.14 -15.99
N LEU A 24 4.46 10.19 -16.84
CA LEU A 24 4.13 8.77 -16.65
C LEU A 24 4.74 8.20 -15.37
N ILE A 25 6.01 8.51 -15.10
CA ILE A 25 6.68 8.10 -13.86
C ILE A 25 5.95 8.66 -12.65
N PHE A 26 5.55 9.93 -12.68
CA PHE A 26 4.81 10.55 -11.58
C PHE A 26 3.46 9.85 -11.32
N ILE A 27 2.70 9.53 -12.37
CA ILE A 27 1.45 8.77 -12.27
C ILE A 27 1.69 7.39 -11.67
N VAL A 28 2.73 6.68 -12.12
CA VAL A 28 3.09 5.36 -11.58
C VAL A 28 3.47 5.44 -10.11
N ILE A 29 4.25 6.44 -9.70
CA ILE A 29 4.64 6.65 -8.29
C ILE A 29 3.41 6.94 -7.43
N LEU A 30 2.51 7.81 -7.88
CA LEU A 30 1.27 8.08 -7.16
C LEU A 30 0.41 6.82 -7.02
N GLY A 31 0.22 6.09 -8.12
CA GLY A 31 -0.51 4.83 -8.13
C GLY A 31 0.11 3.78 -7.20
N ALA A 32 1.44 3.64 -7.24
CA ALA A 32 2.19 2.73 -6.37
C ALA A 32 2.07 3.13 -4.90
N THR A 33 2.11 4.43 -4.60
CA THR A 33 1.97 4.93 -3.22
C THR A 33 0.60 4.55 -2.66
N VAL A 34 -0.48 4.83 -3.39
CA VAL A 34 -1.85 4.45 -2.99
C VAL A 34 -1.98 2.92 -2.87
N TYR A 35 -1.45 2.18 -3.85
CA TYR A 35 -1.46 0.73 -3.83
C TYR A 35 -0.76 0.15 -2.61
N VAL A 36 0.42 0.66 -2.25
CA VAL A 36 1.18 0.21 -1.08
C VAL A 36 0.43 0.54 0.21
N VAL A 37 -0.20 1.72 0.32
CA VAL A 37 -1.02 2.07 1.49
C VAL A 37 -2.17 1.09 1.65
N ILE A 38 -2.97 0.86 0.60
CA ILE A 38 -4.10 -0.07 0.64
C ILE A 38 -3.62 -1.50 0.97
N ARG A 39 -2.53 -1.95 0.33
CA ARG A 39 -1.93 -3.27 0.57
C ARG A 39 -1.40 -3.40 2.00
N SER A 40 -0.77 -2.37 2.53
CA SER A 40 -0.22 -2.34 3.89
C SER A 40 -1.35 -2.41 4.94
N LEU A 41 -2.46 -1.68 4.72
CA LEU A 41 -3.66 -1.79 5.54
C LEU A 41 -4.28 -3.19 5.47
N MET A 42 -4.43 -3.77 4.28
CA MET A 42 -4.99 -5.12 4.13
C MET A 42 -4.10 -6.25 4.67
N MET A 43 -2.77 -6.07 4.66
CA MET A 43 -1.87 -7.07 5.28
C MET A 43 -1.86 -6.97 6.80
N LYS A 44 -1.94 -5.75 7.37
CA LYS A 44 -2.08 -5.57 8.83
C LYS A 44 -3.40 -6.16 9.35
N SER A 45 -4.50 -6.00 8.62
CA SER A 45 -5.79 -6.59 9.02
C SER A 45 -5.76 -8.11 8.98
N ARG A 46 -5.24 -8.75 7.92
CA ARG A 46 -5.17 -10.24 7.88
C ARG A 46 -4.37 -10.87 9.02
N ILE A 47 -3.30 -10.22 9.49
CA ILE A 47 -2.46 -10.76 10.58
C ILE A 47 -3.15 -10.58 11.93
N VAL A 48 -3.90 -9.49 12.13
CA VAL A 48 -4.63 -9.22 13.39
C VAL A 48 -5.98 -9.94 13.44
N ASP A 49 -6.66 -10.09 12.31
CA ASP A 49 -7.98 -10.71 12.22
C ASP A 49 -7.90 -12.24 12.34
N ARG A 50 -6.82 -12.88 11.87
CA ARG A 50 -6.64 -14.34 12.01
C ARG A 50 -6.69 -14.83 13.47
N PRO A 51 -5.88 -14.30 14.41
CA PRO A 51 -5.92 -14.75 15.80
C PRO A 51 -7.25 -14.40 16.48
N LEU A 52 -7.85 -13.24 16.18
CA LEU A 52 -9.17 -12.86 16.71
C LEU A 52 -10.29 -13.77 16.19
N MET A 53 -10.24 -14.18 14.91
CA MET A 53 -11.22 -15.08 14.30
C MET A 53 -11.13 -16.47 14.92
N ILE A 54 -9.92 -16.99 15.15
CA ILE A 54 -9.69 -18.26 15.84
C ILE A 54 -10.17 -18.19 17.30
N LEU A 55 -9.93 -17.07 17.99
CA LEU A 55 -10.40 -16.88 19.37
C LEU A 55 -11.94 -16.90 19.45
N LYS A 56 -12.59 -16.22 18.50
CA LYS A 56 -14.05 -16.16 18.41
C LYS A 56 -14.67 -17.52 18.08
N GLU A 57 -14.01 -18.31 17.24
CA GLU A 57 -14.45 -19.67 16.91
C GLU A 57 -14.44 -20.60 18.13
N ARG A 58 -13.37 -20.57 18.94
CA ARG A 58 -13.25 -21.40 20.15
C ARG A 58 -14.19 -20.97 21.27
N TYR A 59 -14.44 -19.66 21.39
CA TYR A 59 -15.41 -19.12 22.32
C TYR A 59 -16.83 -19.63 22.02
N VAL A 60 -17.25 -19.58 20.74
CA VAL A 60 -18.57 -20.07 20.33
C VAL A 60 -18.70 -21.58 20.47
N LYS A 61 -17.60 -22.33 20.35
CA LYS A 61 -17.55 -23.77 20.66
C LYS A 61 -17.65 -24.09 22.16
N GLY A 62 -17.59 -23.09 23.04
CA GLY A 62 -17.62 -23.27 24.50
C GLY A 62 -16.34 -23.83 25.09
N GLU A 63 -15.26 -23.91 24.30
CA GLU A 63 -13.93 -24.35 24.76
C GLU A 63 -13.18 -23.27 25.55
N LEU A 64 -13.69 -22.03 25.54
CA LEU A 64 -13.10 -20.87 26.19
C LEU A 64 -14.13 -20.19 27.10
N SER A 65 -13.72 -19.88 28.32
CA SER A 65 -14.50 -19.05 29.26
C SER A 65 -14.46 -17.57 28.86
N ASP A 66 -15.54 -16.82 29.13
CA ASP A 66 -15.67 -15.36 28.92
C ASP A 66 -14.47 -14.58 29.48
N GLU A 67 -13.92 -15.04 30.61
CA GLU A 67 -12.79 -14.41 31.29
C GLU A 67 -11.48 -14.56 30.51
N GLU A 68 -11.24 -15.75 29.93
CA GLU A 68 -10.06 -16.03 29.10
C GLU A 68 -10.13 -15.31 27.76
N TYR A 69 -11.32 -15.25 27.16
CA TYR A 69 -11.58 -14.50 25.94
C TYR A 69 -11.27 -13.01 26.12
N SER A 70 -11.74 -12.41 27.22
CA SER A 70 -11.52 -10.99 27.53
C SER A 70 -10.04 -10.66 27.74
N ARG A 71 -9.29 -11.53 28.41
CA ARG A 71 -7.83 -11.35 28.61
C ARG A 71 -7.06 -11.42 27.30
N MET A 72 -7.30 -12.44 26.48
CA MET A 72 -6.59 -12.62 25.20
C MET A 72 -6.93 -11.53 24.18
N ARG A 73 -8.19 -11.04 24.15
CA ARG A 73 -8.59 -9.91 23.32
C ARG A 73 -7.84 -8.63 23.67
N LYS A 74 -7.61 -8.36 24.96
CA LYS A 74 -6.83 -7.20 25.40
C LYS A 74 -5.38 -7.31 24.96
N THR A 75 -4.73 -8.46 25.15
CA THR A 75 -3.34 -8.68 24.72
C THR A 75 -3.15 -8.48 23.21
N ILE A 76 -4.08 -8.97 22.38
CA ILE A 76 -3.99 -8.83 20.91
C ILE A 76 -4.20 -7.36 20.48
N VAL A 77 -5.04 -6.61 21.18
CA VAL A 77 -5.31 -5.19 20.89
C VAL A 77 -4.17 -4.29 21.38
N ASP A 78 -3.54 -4.61 22.52
CA ASP A 78 -2.40 -3.86 23.09
C ASP A 78 -1.08 -4.08 22.34
N LEU A 79 -0.95 -5.16 21.57
CA LEU A 79 0.23 -5.45 20.73
C LEU A 79 0.29 -4.59 19.43
N LYS A 80 -0.57 -3.58 19.29
CA LYS A 80 -0.73 -2.75 18.08
C LYS A 80 0.13 -1.49 18.11
#